data_AF-A1UJR9-F1
#
_entry.id   AF-A1UJR9-F1
#
_cell.length_a   1.000
_cell.length_b   1.000
_cell.length_c   1.000
_cell.angle_alpha   90.00
_cell.angle_beta   90.00
_cell.angle_gamma   90.00
#
_symmetry.space_group_name_H-M   'P 1'
#
loop_
_entity.id
_entity.type
_entity.pdbx_description
1 polymer ?
#
loop_
_entity_poly.entity_id
_entity_poly.type
_entity_poly.pdbx_seq_one_letter_code
_entity_poly.pdbx_strand_id
1 'polypeptide(L)'
;MTERSGLDRPNPHLNGWSTNDVVRLLLSLAEELQNLDAELSGLERDAVTKAEQLNVAQAKALLTATGKTVGEREAQALLATEAERLAARLAEINVKATKRRVETLRMRIDIGRTVCATLRSETELERSSWR
;
A
#
# COMPACT_ATOMS: atom_id res chain seq x y z
N MET A 1 -5.58 -29.71 52.82
CA MET A 1 -6.96 -29.45 52.38
C MET A 1 -6.93 -28.10 51.70
N THR A 2 -6.67 -28.11 50.38
CA THR A 2 -7.65 -27.99 49.27
C THR A 2 -7.79 -26.50 48.90
N GLU A 3 -7.53 -26.00 47.70
CA GLU A 3 -7.29 -26.57 46.36
C GLU A 3 -6.49 -25.55 45.54
N ARG A 4 -5.48 -26.03 44.81
CA ARG A 4 -5.03 -25.38 43.57
C ARG A 4 -6.10 -25.63 42.52
N SER A 5 -6.67 -24.61 41.89
CA SER A 5 -7.11 -24.66 40.49
C SER A 5 -7.74 -23.32 40.09
N GLY A 6 -6.90 -22.28 39.98
CA GLY A 6 -7.20 -21.25 38.99
C GLY A 6 -6.97 -21.93 37.65
N LEU A 7 -8.05 -22.31 36.98
CA LEU A 7 -8.05 -22.87 35.63
C LEU A 7 -7.33 -21.89 34.69
N ASP A 8 -6.02 -22.08 34.56
CA ASP A 8 -5.20 -21.50 33.50
C ASP A 8 -5.66 -22.19 32.22
N ARG A 9 -6.73 -21.67 31.62
CA ARG A 9 -7.22 -22.16 30.34
C ARG A 9 -6.07 -21.94 29.36
N PRO A 10 -5.55 -22.98 28.68
CA PRO A 10 -4.58 -22.75 27.64
C PRO A 10 -5.21 -21.77 26.65
N ASN A 11 -4.55 -20.64 26.44
CA ASN A 11 -4.95 -19.73 25.39
C ASN A 11 -4.54 -20.45 24.10
N PRO A 12 -5.47 -20.82 23.22
CA PRO A 12 -5.12 -21.55 22.01
C PRO A 12 -4.22 -20.66 21.16
N HIS A 13 -3.02 -21.17 20.91
CA HIS A 13 -1.95 -20.46 20.25
C HIS A 13 -1.64 -21.15 18.91
N LEU A 14 -1.93 -20.50 17.79
CA LEU A 14 -1.37 -20.89 16.50
C LEU A 14 0.04 -20.32 16.41
N ASN A 15 1.06 -21.17 16.45
CA ASN A 15 2.48 -20.77 16.45
C ASN A 15 2.84 -19.70 17.50
N GLY A 16 2.22 -19.74 18.68
CA GLY A 16 2.44 -18.76 19.77
C GLY A 16 1.59 -17.50 19.71
N TRP A 17 0.72 -17.32 18.70
CA TRP A 17 -0.13 -16.15 18.56
C TRP A 17 -1.50 -16.38 19.19
N SER A 18 -1.97 -15.45 20.02
CA SER A 18 -3.34 -15.45 20.53
C SER A 18 -4.30 -14.72 19.58
N THR A 19 -5.61 -14.93 19.75
CA THR A 19 -6.64 -14.17 19.02
C THR A 19 -6.48 -12.65 19.20
N ASN A 20 -6.13 -12.20 20.41
CA ASN A 20 -5.92 -10.79 20.70
C ASN A 20 -4.74 -10.22 19.91
N ASP A 21 -3.67 -11.01 19.71
CA ASP A 21 -2.51 -10.58 18.93
C ASP A 21 -2.88 -10.41 17.46
N VAL A 22 -3.67 -11.33 16.91
CA VAL A 22 -4.18 -11.24 15.52
C VAL A 22 -5.11 -10.03 15.36
N VAL A 23 -6.00 -9.76 16.32
CA VAL A 23 -6.88 -8.59 16.26
C VAL A 23 -6.08 -7.29 16.30
N ARG A 24 -5.07 -7.19 17.16
CA ARG A 24 -4.18 -6.01 17.22
C ARG A 24 -3.43 -5.80 15.91
N LEU A 25 -2.89 -6.87 15.33
CA LEU A 25 -2.24 -6.78 14.02
C LEU A 25 -3.24 -6.31 12.94
N LEU A 26 -4.44 -6.88 12.89
CA LEU A 26 -5.47 -6.48 11.92
C LEU A 26 -5.87 -5.01 12.05
N LEU A 27 -5.97 -4.48 13.27
CA LEU A 27 -6.22 -3.06 13.51
C LEU A 27 -5.07 -2.20 12.98
N SER A 28 -3.81 -2.55 13.28
CA SER A 28 -2.66 -1.80 12.76
C SER A 28 -2.58 -1.81 11.23
N LEU A 29 -2.92 -2.93 10.58
CA LEU A 29 -2.93 -3.04 9.12
C LEU A 29 -4.07 -2.23 8.50
N ALA A 30 -5.22 -2.15 9.18
CA ALA A 30 -6.34 -1.33 8.73
C ALA A 30 -6.02 0.17 8.81
N GLU A 31 -5.35 0.61 9.87
CA GLU A 31 -4.86 1.99 10.01
C GLU A 31 -3.82 2.33 8.92
N GLU A 32 -2.86 1.44 8.70
CA GLU A 32 -1.86 1.59 7.62
C GLU A 32 -2.53 1.68 6.25
N LEU A 33 -3.52 0.82 5.98
CA LEU A 33 -4.30 0.84 4.74
C LEU A 33 -5.05 2.16 4.56
N GLN A 34 -5.68 2.68 5.61
CA GLN A 34 -6.40 3.95 5.57
C GLN A 34 -5.45 5.12 5.29
N ASN A 35 -4.26 5.11 5.89
CA ASN A 35 -3.23 6.12 5.64
C ASN A 35 -2.74 6.09 4.19
N LEU A 36 -2.45 4.90 3.65
CA LEU A 36 -2.01 4.76 2.25
C LEU A 36 -3.09 5.16 1.25
N ASP A 37 -4.37 4.90 1.54
CA ASP A 37 -5.48 5.29 0.67
C ASP A 37 -5.64 6.83 0.64
N ALA A 38 -5.48 7.49 1.80
CA ALA A 38 -5.46 8.94 1.88
C ALA A 38 -4.25 9.55 1.13
N GLU A 39 -3.06 8.95 1.27
CA GLU A 39 -1.85 9.36 0.55
C GLU A 39 -2.00 9.18 -0.97
N LEU A 40 -2.60 8.07 -1.41
CA LEU A 40 -2.77 7.75 -2.83
C LEU A 40 -3.54 8.84 -3.57
N SER A 41 -4.58 9.40 -2.96
CA SER A 41 -5.32 10.54 -3.54
C SER A 41 -4.43 11.76 -3.79
N GLY A 42 -3.46 12.02 -2.92
CA GLY A 42 -2.48 13.09 -3.11
C GLY A 42 -1.51 12.79 -4.25
N LEU A 43 -0.99 11.55 -4.29
CA LEU A 43 -0.06 11.10 -5.33
C LEU A 43 -0.70 11.09 -6.72
N GLU A 44 -1.98 10.71 -6.84
CA GLU A 44 -2.70 10.73 -8.12
C GLU A 44 -2.88 12.15 -8.65
N ARG A 45 -3.24 13.11 -7.78
CA ARG A 45 -3.32 14.52 -8.17
C ARG A 45 -1.96 15.08 -8.59
N ASP A 46 -0.90 14.75 -7.86
CA ASP A 46 0.45 15.17 -8.21
C ASP A 46 0.87 14.59 -9.56
N ALA A 47 0.64 13.30 -9.80
CA ALA A 47 0.97 12.65 -11.08
C ALA A 47 0.27 13.30 -12.27
N VAL A 48 -1.03 13.61 -12.16
CA VAL A 48 -1.78 14.34 -13.20
C VAL A 48 -1.20 15.75 -13.39
N THR A 49 -0.92 16.44 -12.29
CA THR A 49 -0.35 17.79 -12.33
C THR A 49 1.02 17.82 -13.02
N LYS A 50 1.89 16.86 -12.70
CA LYS A 50 3.22 16.75 -13.30
C LYS A 50 3.17 16.34 -14.78
N ALA A 51 2.24 15.47 -15.15
CA ALA A 51 2.00 15.13 -16.55
C ALA A 51 1.58 16.37 -17.36
N GLU A 52 0.69 17.20 -16.82
CA GLU A 52 0.25 18.41 -17.50
C GLU A 52 1.35 19.48 -17.55
N GLN A 53 2.13 19.62 -16.48
CA GLN A 53 3.31 20.50 -16.47
C GLN A 53 4.32 20.11 -17.56
N LEU A 54 4.55 18.81 -17.75
CA LEU A 54 5.40 18.30 -18.83
C LEU A 54 4.84 18.68 -20.21
N ASN A 55 3.54 18.47 -20.46
CA ASN A 55 2.91 18.81 -21.74
C ASN A 55 3.10 20.29 -22.08
N VAL A 56 2.82 21.17 -21.11
CA VAL A 56 3.00 22.62 -21.27
C VAL A 56 4.47 22.99 -21.48
N ALA A 57 5.39 22.39 -20.72
CA ALA A 57 6.82 22.64 -20.86
C ALA A 57 7.33 22.20 -22.25
N GLN A 58 6.90 21.04 -22.74
CA GLN A 58 7.28 20.53 -24.06
C GLN A 58 6.73 21.41 -25.19
N ALA A 59 5.47 21.81 -25.10
CA ALA A 59 4.88 22.73 -26.07
C ALA A 59 5.66 24.06 -26.12
N LYS A 60 5.98 24.63 -24.96
CA LYS A 60 6.80 25.86 -24.87
C LYS A 60 8.20 25.67 -25.44
N ALA A 61 8.88 24.59 -25.07
CA ALA A 61 10.24 24.30 -25.52
C ALA A 61 10.29 24.12 -27.04
N LEU A 62 9.31 23.42 -27.62
CA LEU A 62 9.21 23.21 -29.07
C LEU A 62 8.98 24.52 -29.84
N LEU A 63 8.13 25.41 -29.32
CA LEU A 63 7.90 26.73 -29.91
C LEU A 63 9.16 27.60 -29.95
N THR A 64 10.07 27.42 -28.98
CA THR A 64 11.33 28.18 -28.88
C THR A 64 12.54 27.49 -29.50
N ALA A 65 12.39 26.25 -30.01
CA ALA A 65 13.51 25.47 -30.52
C ALA A 65 14.00 26.00 -31.88
N THR A 66 15.31 26.04 -32.08
CA THR A 66 15.97 26.75 -33.20
C THR A 66 16.67 25.83 -34.21
N GLY A 67 16.41 24.52 -34.15
CA GLY A 67 16.96 23.53 -35.08
C GLY A 67 16.57 23.77 -36.55
N LYS A 68 17.43 23.36 -37.48
CA LYS A 68 17.24 23.50 -38.93
C LYS A 68 16.19 22.53 -39.47
N THR A 69 16.07 21.37 -38.84
CA THR A 69 15.06 20.36 -39.16
C THR A 69 13.99 20.27 -38.06
N VAL A 70 12.88 19.60 -38.34
CA VAL A 70 11.86 19.30 -37.32
C VAL A 70 12.45 18.42 -36.23
N GLY A 71 13.19 17.37 -36.60
CA GLY A 71 13.81 16.44 -35.64
C GLY A 71 14.84 17.10 -34.72
N GLU A 72 15.63 18.06 -35.22
CA GLU A 72 16.55 18.83 -34.37
C GLU A 72 15.80 19.68 -33.32
N ARG A 73 14.68 20.29 -33.72
CA ARG A 73 13.85 21.09 -32.80
C ARG A 73 13.17 20.24 -31.74
N GLU A 74 12.67 19.06 -32.12
CA GLU A 74 12.10 18.10 -31.20
C GLU A 74 13.14 17.56 -30.21
N ALA A 75 14.34 17.21 -30.69
CA ALA A 75 15.43 16.77 -29.82
C ALA A 75 15.85 17.86 -28.82
N GLN A 76 15.96 19.11 -29.28
CA GLN A 76 16.26 20.25 -28.40
C GLN A 76 15.18 20.45 -27.33
N ALA A 77 13.90 20.39 -27.72
CA ALA A 77 12.78 20.52 -26.79
C ALA A 77 12.72 19.36 -25.78
N LEU A 78 13.04 18.15 -26.23
CA LEU A 78 13.10 16.97 -25.36
C LEU A 78 14.21 17.09 -24.30
N LEU A 79 15.38 17.59 -24.68
CA LEU A 79 16.50 17.83 -23.76
C LEU A 79 16.16 18.96 -22.78
N ALA A 80 15.51 20.02 -23.26
CA ALA A 80 15.13 21.15 -22.41
C ALA A 80 14.06 20.81 -21.36
N THR A 81 13.30 19.72 -21.55
CA THR A 81 12.20 19.29 -20.67
C THR A 81 12.50 18.01 -19.89
N GLU A 82 13.77 17.66 -19.77
CA GLU A 82 14.18 16.42 -19.09
C GLU A 82 13.70 16.37 -17.63
N ALA A 83 13.81 17.49 -16.91
CA ALA A 83 13.45 17.56 -15.49
C ALA A 83 11.96 17.31 -15.26
N GLU A 84 11.10 17.97 -16.04
CA GLU A 84 9.64 17.78 -15.99
C GLU A 84 9.27 16.35 -16.37
N ARG A 85 9.97 15.77 -17.34
CA ARG A 85 9.74 14.40 -17.80
C ARG A 85 10.09 13.39 -16.72
N LEU A 86 11.21 13.59 -16.04
CA LEU A 86 11.61 12.76 -14.91
C LEU A 86 10.60 12.90 -13.76
N ALA A 87 10.19 14.12 -13.42
CA ALA A 87 9.23 14.38 -12.36
C ALA A 87 7.87 13.71 -12.62
N ALA A 88 7.34 13.82 -13.85
CA ALA A 88 6.09 13.16 -14.24
C ALA A 88 6.18 11.63 -14.15
N ARG A 89 7.29 11.04 -14.63
CA ARG A 89 7.52 9.59 -14.54
C ARG A 89 7.64 9.11 -13.10
N LEU A 90 8.36 9.84 -12.25
CA LEU A 90 8.48 9.50 -10.83
C LEU A 90 7.13 9.55 -10.12
N ALA A 91 6.32 10.58 -10.39
CA ALA A 91 4.99 10.69 -9.81
C ALA A 91 4.08 9.51 -10.23
N GLU A 92 4.12 9.11 -11.50
CA GLU A 92 3.39 7.93 -11.99
C GLU A 92 3.87 6.62 -11.33
N ILE A 93 5.18 6.46 -11.16
CA ILE A 93 5.77 5.30 -10.48
C ILE A 93 5.32 5.25 -9.02
N ASN A 94 5.27 6.40 -8.33
CA ASN A 94 4.83 6.48 -6.94
C ASN A 94 3.36 6.03 -6.79
N VAL A 95 2.47 6.47 -7.69
CA VAL A 95 1.07 5.99 -7.71
C VAL A 95 1.01 4.47 -7.88
N LYS A 96 1.76 3.91 -8.84
CA LYS A 96 1.80 2.45 -9.08
C LYS A 96 2.35 1.69 -7.87
N ALA A 97 3.41 2.20 -7.25
CA ALA A 97 4.02 1.59 -6.07
C ALA A 97 3.05 1.58 -4.89
N THR A 98 2.40 2.70 -4.60
CA THR A 98 1.41 2.81 -3.51
C THR A 98 0.20 1.92 -3.75
N LYS A 99 -0.33 1.85 -4.98
CA LYS A 99 -1.42 0.90 -5.34
C LYS A 99 -1.04 -0.56 -5.05
N ARG A 100 0.20 -0.96 -5.38
CA ARG A 100 0.69 -2.32 -5.08
C ARG A 100 0.81 -2.57 -3.57
N ARG A 101 1.23 -1.56 -2.79
CA ARG A 101 1.27 -1.64 -1.32
C ARG A 101 -0.12 -1.80 -0.72
N VAL A 102 -1.09 -1.01 -1.17
CA VAL A 102 -2.50 -1.12 -0.80
C VAL A 102 -3.03 -2.53 -1.04
N GLU A 103 -2.78 -3.10 -2.23
CA GLU A 103 -3.21 -4.46 -2.55
C GLU A 103 -2.54 -5.51 -1.65
N THR A 104 -1.25 -5.33 -1.37
CA THR A 104 -0.52 -6.21 -0.45
C THR A 104 -1.11 -6.17 0.96
N LEU A 105 -1.48 -4.99 1.47
CA LEU A 105 -2.13 -4.87 2.79
C LEU A 105 -3.51 -5.52 2.82
N ARG A 106 -4.32 -5.35 1.77
CA ARG A 106 -5.63 -6.02 1.65
C ARG A 106 -5.49 -7.54 1.75
N MET A 107 -4.56 -8.11 0.99
CA MET A 107 -4.27 -9.55 1.06
C MET A 107 -3.84 -9.98 2.47
N ARG A 108 -2.96 -9.20 3.15
CA ARG A 108 -2.54 -9.50 4.52
C ARG A 108 -3.70 -9.46 5.52
N ILE A 109 -4.62 -8.52 5.36
CA ILE A 109 -5.84 -8.43 6.19
C ILE A 109 -6.73 -9.67 5.98
N ASP A 110 -6.92 -10.11 4.74
CA ASP A 110 -7.75 -11.28 4.44
C ASP A 110 -7.12 -12.59 4.96
N ILE A 111 -5.79 -12.72 4.87
CA ILE A 111 -5.06 -13.80 5.53
C ILE A 111 -5.27 -13.74 7.05
N GLY A 112 -5.12 -12.57 7.67
CA GLY A 112 -5.32 -12.41 9.12
C GLY A 112 -6.75 -12.72 9.57
N ARG A 113 -7.77 -12.38 8.76
CA ARG A 113 -9.17 -12.78 9.01
C ARG A 113 -9.33 -14.30 9.00
N THR A 114 -8.68 -14.98 8.07
CA THR A 114 -8.68 -16.44 7.97
C THR A 114 -8.02 -17.07 9.20
N VAL A 115 -6.83 -16.61 9.58
CA VAL A 115 -6.13 -17.07 10.79
C VAL A 115 -6.97 -16.86 12.05
N CYS A 116 -7.62 -15.69 12.18
CA CYS A 116 -8.50 -15.41 13.31
C CYS A 116 -9.73 -16.33 13.35
N ALA A 117 -10.27 -16.74 12.20
CA ALA A 117 -11.35 -17.72 12.13
C ALA A 117 -10.86 -19.11 12.57
N THR A 118 -9.70 -19.55 12.08
CA THR A 118 -9.10 -20.84 12.48
C THR A 118 -8.83 -20.90 13.98
N LEU A 119 -8.19 -19.87 14.56
CA LEU A 119 -7.97 -19.77 16.00
C LEU A 119 -9.28 -19.90 16.77
N ARG A 120 -10.35 -19.20 16.35
CA ARG A 120 -11.66 -19.31 16.99
C ARG A 120 -12.21 -20.72 16.94
N SER A 121 -12.14 -21.39 15.80
CA SER A 121 -12.60 -22.78 15.66
C SER A 121 -11.79 -23.74 16.53
N GLU A 122 -10.47 -23.58 16.64
CA GLU A 122 -9.63 -24.35 17.57
C GLU A 122 -10.06 -24.13 19.02
N THR A 123 -10.31 -22.88 19.42
CA THR A 123 -10.79 -22.56 20.79
C THR A 123 -12.12 -23.25 21.11
N GLU A 124 -13.00 -23.37 20.11
CA GLU A 124 -14.33 -23.98 20.27
C GLU A 124 -14.23 -25.51 20.35
N LEU A 125 -13.36 -26.12 19.54
CA LEU A 125 -13.07 -27.56 19.59
C LEU A 125 -12.42 -27.97 20.91
N GLU A 126 -11.46 -27.19 21.41
CA GLU A 126 -10.89 -27.42 22.74
C GLU A 126 -11.96 -27.33 23.83
N ARG A 127 -12.85 -26.32 23.77
CA ARG A 127 -13.96 -26.19 24.74
C ARG A 127 -14.97 -27.32 24.67
N SER A 128 -15.22 -27.91 23.49
CA SER A 128 -16.19 -28.99 23.32
C SER A 128 -15.62 -30.35 23.72
N SER A 129 -14.33 -30.59 23.51
CA SER A 129 -13.64 -31.82 23.95
C SER A 129 -13.51 -31.97 25.46
N TRP A 130 -13.63 -30.89 26.22
CA TRP A 130 -13.59 -30.88 27.69
C TRP A 130 -14.97 -31.02 28.36
N ARG A 131 -16.06 -31.10 27.58
CA ARG A 131 -17.41 -31.36 28.08
C ARG A 131 -17.79 -32.82 27.87
#